data_AF-A0A397WBN5-F1
#
_entry.id   AF-A0A397WBN5-F1
#
_cell.length_a   1.000
_cell.length_b   1.000
_cell.length_c   1.000
_cell.angle_alpha   90.00
_cell.angle_beta   90.00
_cell.angle_gamma   90.00
#
_symmetry.space_group_name_H-M   'P 1'
#
loop_
_entity.id
_entity.type
_entity.pdbx_description
1 polymer ?
#
loop_
_entity_poly.entity_id
_entity_poly.type
_entity_poly.pdbx_seq_one_letter_code
_entity_poly.pdbx_strand_id
1 'polypeptide(L)'
;MNLKRKRYHNLLIIFTIFLTYNLIFRINNNDVVIDNIHRNWKRDTTPTTTFPTPATTPFTPITTSSIPTTTLSTTPSTSTTTPSTPTITPITTPLKIELTFDQSVPNWFFEIDFGTPPQPLNIPISFTSNLLWVVSEFCMSLLGDACNVRTANLYNTSQSDTAFGDYEEFTFSFMGVELIAVWVNDTASVAGDVQIQTFYQLPIGLPKDTNRSGTNASIPDSTIGTIGINPYQNNQIVGIALSTDTDPEGDMDGGTLTFGGVDTDYIIGEDESNIIYYPFLPFTETDQTVRLSFSNVYFDGVAQNYSGTVSFNGDIKNIQFGNFFADFIVNVFLPGGVFYPNGSATIDCNISTTLNLSFEFNNQTNHTWRLPASAIVDEVISGNECSSTITGGANDSNSWVFGSTFFENFYMVFDQVNSQLGIAARSDIDYGPNSSQVNVMVQIPILINRIQCLIITEYDPTGQEQGSQVFSVDNVDSNDYYYLGDDYFAQEGFFYSIRFFTGTSSDDHSTCQEYGAVCTPNLSANLLEDPWIIGLQDFSETVRLDPNTGNFLGCIEQILAFNSSLFTNLTANPCVIL
;
A
#
# COMPACT_ATOMS: atom_id res chain seq x y z
N MET A 1 -10.15 54.50 -47.32
CA MET A 1 -8.99 53.83 -46.70
C MET A 1 -8.74 54.24 -45.23
N ASN A 2 -8.97 55.49 -44.82
CA ASN A 2 -8.71 55.96 -43.44
C ASN A 2 -9.63 55.42 -42.33
N LEU A 3 -10.85 54.95 -42.64
CA LEU A 3 -11.77 54.45 -41.61
C LEU A 3 -11.43 53.02 -41.13
N LYS A 4 -10.85 52.18 -42.00
CA LYS A 4 -10.41 50.81 -41.63
C LYS A 4 -9.17 50.82 -40.73
N ARG A 5 -8.26 51.78 -40.92
CA ARG A 5 -7.04 51.91 -40.10
C ARG A 5 -7.33 52.34 -38.66
N LYS A 6 -8.35 53.18 -38.45
CA LYS A 6 -8.80 53.58 -37.09
C LYS A 6 -9.44 52.44 -36.30
N ARG A 7 -10.19 51.54 -36.97
CA ARG A 7 -10.79 50.37 -36.30
C ARG A 7 -9.74 49.36 -35.84
N TYR A 8 -8.71 49.11 -36.66
CA TYR A 8 -7.61 48.23 -36.27
C TYR A 8 -6.76 48.78 -35.12
N HIS A 9 -6.57 50.10 -35.06
CA HIS A 9 -5.81 50.72 -33.97
C HIS A 9 -6.55 50.62 -32.63
N ASN A 10 -7.87 50.81 -32.62
CA ASN A 10 -8.67 50.66 -31.40
C ASN A 10 -8.78 49.21 -30.93
N LEU A 11 -8.88 48.24 -31.87
CA LEU A 11 -8.87 46.81 -31.54
C LEU A 11 -7.52 46.38 -30.95
N LEU A 12 -6.40 46.90 -31.48
CA LEU A 12 -5.07 46.60 -30.95
C LEU A 12 -4.88 47.16 -29.53
N ILE A 13 -5.41 48.36 -29.24
CA ILE A 13 -5.36 48.95 -27.90
C ILE A 13 -6.20 48.13 -26.91
N ILE A 14 -7.42 47.72 -27.29
CA ILE A 14 -8.28 46.88 -26.44
C ILE A 14 -7.64 45.52 -26.19
N PHE A 15 -7.05 44.91 -27.21
CA PHE A 15 -6.36 43.62 -27.08
C PHE A 15 -5.12 43.75 -26.20
N THR A 16 -4.37 44.86 -26.30
CA THR A 16 -3.21 45.11 -25.45
C THR A 16 -3.65 45.29 -23.98
N ILE A 17 -4.68 46.08 -23.70
CA ILE A 17 -5.22 46.27 -22.34
C ILE A 17 -5.72 44.94 -21.76
N PHE A 18 -6.40 44.11 -22.57
CA PHE A 18 -6.88 42.80 -22.13
C PHE A 18 -5.72 41.84 -21.83
N LEU A 19 -4.64 41.90 -22.63
CA LEU A 19 -3.43 41.12 -22.40
C LEU A 19 -2.69 41.57 -21.13
N THR A 20 -2.55 42.89 -20.90
CA THR A 20 -1.89 43.40 -19.68
C THR A 20 -2.72 43.15 -18.43
N TYR A 21 -4.05 43.22 -18.52
CA TYR A 21 -4.94 42.91 -17.39
C TYR A 21 -4.82 41.44 -16.98
N ASN A 22 -4.82 40.51 -17.94
CA ASN A 22 -4.63 39.08 -17.66
C ASN A 22 -3.19 38.75 -17.20
N LEU A 23 -2.18 39.49 -17.66
CA LEU A 23 -0.79 39.29 -17.23
C LEU A 23 -0.56 39.83 -15.80
N ILE A 24 -1.17 40.96 -15.43
CA ILE A 24 -1.06 41.55 -14.09
C ILE A 24 -1.88 40.74 -13.07
N PHE A 25 -3.04 40.20 -13.46
CA PHE A 25 -3.83 39.33 -12.58
C PHE A 25 -3.15 37.98 -12.29
N ARG A 26 -2.24 37.52 -13.16
CA ARG A 26 -1.44 36.30 -12.94
C ARG A 26 -0.18 36.48 -12.08
N ILE A 27 0.22 37.71 -11.75
CA ILE A 27 1.47 37.95 -10.99
C ILE A 27 1.21 38.24 -9.49
N ASN A 28 -0.04 38.52 -9.09
CA ASN A 28 -0.35 38.96 -7.71
C ASN A 28 -0.93 37.89 -6.77
N ASN A 29 -0.92 36.60 -7.10
CA ASN A 29 -1.43 35.54 -6.24
C ASN A 29 -0.37 34.48 -5.87
N ASN A 30 0.79 34.93 -5.43
CA ASN A 30 1.74 34.08 -4.70
C ASN A 30 1.96 34.68 -3.32
N ASP A 31 1.10 34.30 -2.37
CA ASP A 31 1.37 34.20 -0.94
C ASP A 31 0.09 33.66 -0.29
N VAL A 32 0.08 32.37 0.07
CA VAL A 32 -0.47 31.82 1.34
C VAL A 32 -0.06 30.35 1.38
N VAL A 33 0.93 30.07 2.25
CA VAL A 33 1.19 28.74 2.83
C VAL A 33 0.37 28.66 4.13
N ILE A 34 -0.18 27.47 4.40
CA ILE A 34 -1.00 27.04 5.56
C ILE A 34 -2.50 27.41 5.48
N ASP A 35 -3.30 26.50 4.90
CA ASP A 35 -4.68 26.15 5.28
C ASP A 35 -5.20 25.10 4.28
N ASN A 36 -5.10 23.81 4.66
CA ASN A 36 -5.09 22.71 3.70
C ASN A 36 -5.96 21.49 4.06
N ILE A 37 -7.00 21.66 4.88
CA ILE A 37 -8.02 20.61 5.08
C ILE A 37 -9.35 21.05 4.45
N HIS A 38 -9.82 22.28 4.74
CA HIS A 38 -11.11 22.78 4.23
C HIS A 38 -11.21 22.97 2.71
N ARG A 39 -10.10 23.20 2.00
CA ARG A 39 -10.14 23.43 0.55
C ARG A 39 -10.23 22.16 -0.28
N ASN A 40 -9.83 21.03 0.29
CA ASN A 40 -9.61 19.83 -0.51
C ASN A 40 -10.91 19.05 -0.76
N TRP A 41 -11.89 19.20 0.12
CA TRP A 41 -13.21 18.59 -0.05
C TRP A 41 -14.17 19.43 -0.90
N LYS A 42 -13.90 20.73 -1.12
CA LYS A 42 -14.73 21.61 -1.96
C LYS A 42 -14.36 21.51 -3.46
N ARG A 43 -13.24 20.89 -3.85
CA ARG A 43 -12.71 21.01 -5.22
C ARG A 43 -13.00 19.79 -6.09
N ASP A 44 -14.18 19.78 -6.71
CA ASP A 44 -14.35 19.35 -8.11
C ASP A 44 -15.75 19.65 -8.69
N THR A 45 -15.84 20.65 -9.57
CA THR A 45 -16.90 20.76 -10.61
C THR A 45 -16.45 21.46 -11.91
N THR A 46 -15.18 21.85 -12.06
CA THR A 46 -14.72 22.55 -13.28
C THR A 46 -13.52 21.89 -13.93
N PRO A 47 -13.59 21.53 -15.23
CA PRO A 47 -12.43 21.01 -15.96
C PRO A 47 -11.54 22.18 -16.39
N THR A 48 -10.25 22.23 -16.02
CA THR A 48 -9.15 22.63 -16.94
C THR A 48 -7.71 22.70 -16.38
N THR A 49 -6.79 22.20 -17.22
CA THR A 49 -5.44 22.69 -17.61
C THR A 49 -4.21 22.55 -16.70
N THR A 50 -3.36 21.59 -17.09
CA THR A 50 -1.87 21.58 -17.12
C THR A 50 -1.10 22.18 -15.94
N PHE A 51 -0.41 21.30 -15.21
CA PHE A 51 0.59 21.65 -14.20
C PHE A 51 1.90 22.17 -14.83
N PRO A 52 2.54 23.21 -14.26
CA PRO A 52 3.94 23.50 -14.50
C PRO A 52 4.84 22.69 -13.55
N THR A 53 5.95 22.20 -14.08
CA THR A 53 7.03 21.48 -13.37
C THR A 53 7.68 22.36 -12.29
N PRO A 54 7.97 21.86 -11.07
CA PRO A 54 8.68 22.65 -10.06
C PRO A 54 10.17 22.76 -10.40
N ALA A 55 10.68 23.99 -10.46
CA ALA A 55 12.11 24.28 -10.49
C ALA A 55 12.66 24.25 -9.06
N THR A 56 13.70 23.44 -8.84
CA THR A 56 14.44 23.34 -7.58
C THR A 56 15.40 24.52 -7.41
N THR A 57 15.25 25.28 -6.32
CA THR A 57 16.32 26.14 -5.80
C THR A 57 16.56 25.85 -4.31
N PRO A 58 17.81 25.81 -3.83
CA PRO A 58 18.11 25.43 -2.46
C PRO A 58 18.10 26.65 -1.53
N PHE A 59 17.36 26.55 -0.42
CA PHE A 59 17.42 27.53 0.67
C PHE A 59 18.55 27.19 1.66
N THR A 60 19.29 28.22 2.05
CA THR A 60 20.33 28.20 3.09
C THR A 60 19.73 28.73 4.41
N PRO A 61 20.04 28.15 5.59
CA PRO A 61 19.44 28.59 6.85
C PRO A 61 20.21 29.78 7.45
N ILE A 62 19.47 30.80 7.90
CA ILE A 62 20.00 31.88 8.74
C ILE A 62 19.39 31.76 10.13
N THR A 63 20.29 31.73 11.11
CA THR A 63 20.11 31.63 12.55
C THR A 63 19.45 32.86 13.19
N THR A 64 18.67 32.59 14.22
CA THR A 64 18.00 33.51 15.15
C THR A 64 18.97 34.30 16.05
N SER A 65 18.56 35.52 16.46
CA SER A 65 18.54 35.99 17.85
C SER A 65 18.30 37.50 17.95
N SER A 66 17.21 37.92 18.60
CA SER A 66 17.25 38.87 19.73
C SER A 66 15.84 39.25 20.24
N ILE A 67 15.71 39.19 21.56
CA ILE A 67 14.72 39.79 22.48
C ILE A 67 15.53 40.81 23.34
N PRO A 68 15.00 41.78 24.12
CA PRO A 68 13.62 42.31 24.32
C PRO A 68 13.55 43.85 24.19
N THR A 69 12.36 44.48 24.29
CA THR A 69 12.09 45.49 25.36
C THR A 69 10.59 45.79 25.49
N THR A 70 10.09 45.72 26.72
CA THR A 70 8.76 46.12 27.19
C THR A 70 8.68 47.63 27.45
N THR A 71 7.64 48.29 26.93
CA THR A 71 7.17 49.59 27.44
C THR A 71 5.65 49.63 27.44
N LEU A 72 5.07 49.80 28.64
CA LEU A 72 3.64 50.06 28.85
C LEU A 72 3.29 51.46 28.33
N SER A 73 2.25 51.54 27.49
CA SER A 73 1.53 52.78 27.20
C SER A 73 0.02 52.51 27.26
N THR A 74 -0.65 53.19 28.18
CA THR A 74 -2.10 53.12 28.42
C THR A 74 -2.83 54.17 27.59
N THR A 75 -3.55 53.74 26.56
CA THR A 75 -4.60 54.57 25.91
C THR A 75 -5.78 53.67 25.52
N PRO A 76 -7.02 54.02 25.88
CA PRO A 76 -8.19 53.18 25.60
C PRO A 76 -8.66 53.38 24.15
N SER A 77 -8.39 52.40 23.29
CA SER A 77 -9.00 52.31 21.96
C SER A 77 -10.18 51.34 21.99
N THR A 78 -11.37 51.85 21.70
CA THR A 78 -12.57 51.08 21.35
C THR A 78 -12.27 50.15 20.17
N SER A 79 -12.09 48.86 20.46
CA SER A 79 -11.98 47.81 19.44
C SER A 79 -13.38 47.34 19.04
N THR A 80 -13.80 47.73 17.85
CA THR A 80 -14.75 46.95 17.06
C THR A 80 -14.13 45.58 16.81
N THR A 81 -14.66 44.56 17.48
CA THR A 81 -14.33 43.16 17.24
C THR A 81 -14.90 42.76 15.88
N THR A 82 -14.06 42.86 14.85
CA THR A 82 -14.24 42.08 13.62
C THR A 82 -14.24 40.59 14.03
N PRO A 83 -15.18 39.75 13.53
CA PRO A 83 -15.12 38.32 13.79
C PRO A 83 -13.76 37.82 13.34
N SER A 84 -12.96 37.32 14.28
CA SER A 84 -11.70 36.65 13.96
C SER A 84 -12.03 35.46 13.08
N THR A 85 -11.45 35.41 11.88
CA THR A 85 -11.45 34.21 11.04
C THR A 85 -10.99 33.03 11.92
N PRO A 86 -11.81 31.99 12.13
CA PRO A 86 -11.44 30.88 12.99
C PRO A 86 -10.19 30.22 12.42
N THR A 87 -9.13 30.19 13.23
CA THR A 87 -7.86 29.55 12.88
C THR A 87 -8.04 28.06 13.07
N ILE A 88 -7.95 27.29 11.98
CA ILE A 88 -7.99 25.83 12.00
C ILE A 88 -6.76 25.35 12.77
N THR A 89 -6.95 24.49 13.76
CA THR A 89 -5.82 23.84 14.42
C THR A 89 -5.35 22.70 13.52
N PRO A 90 -4.11 22.72 13.00
CA PRO A 90 -3.60 21.59 12.22
C PRO A 90 -3.61 20.33 13.09
N ILE A 91 -3.95 19.19 12.49
CA ILE A 91 -3.80 17.88 13.12
C ILE A 91 -2.30 17.70 13.36
N THR A 92 -1.87 17.81 14.62
CA THR A 92 -0.46 17.66 15.01
C THR A 92 -0.13 16.24 15.47
N THR A 93 -1.16 15.42 15.65
CA THR A 93 -1.11 14.01 16.06
C THR A 93 -2.01 13.22 15.13
N PRO A 94 -1.56 12.09 14.56
CA PRO A 94 -2.41 11.24 13.73
C PRO A 94 -3.74 10.94 14.41
N LEU A 95 -4.85 11.11 13.69
CA LEU A 95 -6.19 10.78 14.17
C LEU A 95 -6.50 9.36 13.73
N LYS A 96 -6.30 8.41 14.65
CA LYS A 96 -6.68 6.99 14.50
C LYS A 96 -8.16 6.82 14.83
N ILE A 97 -8.91 6.27 13.90
CA ILE A 97 -10.35 6.00 13.99
C ILE A 97 -10.57 4.51 13.84
N GLU A 98 -11.28 3.93 14.81
CA GLU A 98 -11.73 2.54 14.76
C GLU A 98 -12.94 2.43 13.82
N LEU A 99 -12.94 1.40 12.98
CA LEU A 99 -13.96 1.14 11.99
C LEU A 99 -14.85 -0.02 12.45
N THR A 100 -16.09 -0.01 11.99
CA THR A 100 -17.00 -1.17 12.07
C THR A 100 -17.29 -1.67 10.67
N PHE A 101 -17.18 -2.98 10.45
CA PHE A 101 -17.61 -3.61 9.20
C PHE A 101 -19.07 -4.07 9.31
N ASP A 102 -19.91 -3.81 8.31
CA ASP A 102 -21.29 -4.31 8.25
C ASP A 102 -21.44 -5.34 7.13
N GLN A 103 -21.62 -6.62 7.47
CA GLN A 103 -21.81 -7.69 6.49
C GLN A 103 -23.09 -7.53 5.63
N SER A 104 -24.12 -6.84 6.13
CA SER A 104 -25.37 -6.64 5.39
C SER A 104 -25.24 -5.58 4.29
N VAL A 105 -24.29 -4.66 4.45
CA VAL A 105 -23.89 -3.66 3.47
C VAL A 105 -22.36 -3.65 3.45
N PRO A 106 -21.71 -4.59 2.74
CA PRO A 106 -20.30 -4.94 2.91
C PRO A 106 -19.38 -3.73 2.70
N ASN A 107 -19.16 -2.98 3.77
CA ASN A 107 -18.47 -1.71 3.83
C ASN A 107 -18.05 -1.39 5.27
N TRP A 108 -17.13 -0.44 5.42
CA TRP A 108 -16.57 0.03 6.68
C TRP A 108 -17.16 1.38 7.05
N PHE A 109 -17.57 1.51 8.30
CA PHE A 109 -18.27 2.66 8.84
C PHE A 109 -17.55 3.21 10.06
N PHE A 110 -17.71 4.51 10.29
CA PHE A 110 -17.42 5.12 11.58
C PHE A 110 -18.40 6.27 11.84
N GLU A 111 -18.60 6.61 13.11
CA GLU A 111 -19.54 7.66 13.50
C GLU A 111 -18.93 9.05 13.34
N ILE A 112 -19.69 9.97 12.74
CA ILE A 112 -19.39 11.40 12.71
C ILE A 112 -20.57 12.15 13.34
N ASP A 113 -20.26 12.99 14.31
CA ASP A 113 -21.20 13.90 14.97
C ASP A 113 -21.29 15.21 14.21
N PHE A 114 -22.43 15.50 13.55
CA PHE A 114 -22.64 16.75 12.82
C PHE A 114 -23.47 17.78 13.59
N GLY A 115 -23.03 19.03 13.56
CA GLY A 115 -23.78 20.18 14.06
C GLY A 115 -23.74 20.42 15.56
N THR A 116 -24.46 21.46 15.97
CA THR A 116 -24.62 21.87 17.37
C THR A 116 -26.10 22.10 17.69
N PRO A 117 -26.77 21.24 18.49
CA PRO A 117 -26.24 20.04 19.13
C PRO A 117 -25.82 18.94 18.13
N PRO A 118 -24.91 18.03 18.53
CA PRO A 118 -24.45 16.92 17.69
C PRO A 118 -25.57 16.00 17.18
N GLN A 119 -25.47 15.62 15.91
CA GLN A 119 -26.34 14.69 15.19
C GLN A 119 -25.47 13.53 14.66
N PRO A 120 -25.43 12.37 15.33
CA PRO A 120 -24.54 11.27 14.97
C PRO A 120 -25.01 10.56 13.69
N LEU A 121 -24.07 10.25 12.81
CA LEU A 121 -24.28 9.44 11.60
C LEU A 121 -23.12 8.46 11.39
N ASN A 122 -23.42 7.19 11.15
CA ASN A 122 -22.46 6.15 10.76
C ASN A 122 -22.12 6.25 9.26
N ILE A 123 -21.02 6.91 8.94
CA ILE A 123 -20.65 7.23 7.56
C ILE A 123 -19.79 6.10 6.98
N PRO A 124 -20.19 5.49 5.84
CA PRO A 124 -19.35 4.55 5.12
C PRO A 124 -18.18 5.24 4.41
N ILE A 125 -17.07 4.53 4.30
CA ILE A 125 -15.91 4.95 3.53
C ILE A 125 -16.16 4.65 2.04
N SER A 126 -15.69 5.54 1.17
CA SER A 126 -15.64 5.31 -0.28
C SER A 126 -14.23 5.52 -0.80
N PHE A 127 -13.71 4.50 -1.50
CA PHE A 127 -12.38 4.53 -2.12
C PHE A 127 -12.38 5.21 -3.48
N THR A 128 -13.55 5.37 -4.09
CA THR A 128 -13.71 5.97 -5.42
C THR A 128 -14.08 7.45 -5.39
N SER A 129 -14.55 7.96 -4.25
CA SER A 129 -14.92 9.36 -4.05
C SER A 129 -13.88 10.12 -3.22
N ASN A 130 -13.83 11.44 -3.37
CA ASN A 130 -13.11 12.37 -2.50
C ASN A 130 -14.08 13.30 -1.73
N LEU A 131 -15.38 13.04 -1.83
CA LEU A 131 -16.45 13.89 -1.31
C LEU A 131 -16.96 13.37 0.03
N LEU A 132 -17.08 14.26 1.02
CA LEU A 132 -17.94 14.06 2.18
C LEU A 132 -19.35 14.59 1.86
N TRP A 133 -20.34 13.71 1.87
CA TRP A 133 -21.74 14.09 1.74
C TRP A 133 -22.62 13.24 2.64
N VAL A 134 -23.74 13.81 3.09
CA VAL A 134 -24.71 13.12 3.95
C VAL A 134 -26.13 13.39 3.48
N VAL A 135 -27.01 12.42 3.69
CA VAL A 135 -28.43 12.60 3.40
C VAL A 135 -29.03 13.57 4.41
N SER A 136 -29.83 14.51 3.92
CA SER A 136 -30.43 15.57 4.73
C SER A 136 -31.88 15.85 4.36
N GLU A 137 -32.51 16.80 5.06
CA GLU A 137 -33.85 17.28 4.76
C GLU A 137 -34.01 17.84 3.34
N PHE A 138 -32.90 18.26 2.70
CA PHE A 138 -32.92 18.75 1.31
C PHE A 138 -33.26 17.66 0.30
N CYS A 139 -32.88 16.41 0.59
CA CYS A 139 -33.11 15.25 -0.27
C CYS A 139 -34.60 14.87 -0.39
N MET A 140 -35.43 15.43 0.48
CA MET A 140 -36.88 15.21 0.55
C MET A 140 -37.69 16.49 0.30
N SER A 141 -37.02 17.57 -0.09
CA SER A 141 -37.66 18.86 -0.24
C SER A 141 -38.70 18.82 -1.37
N LEU A 142 -39.73 19.67 -1.31
CA LEU A 142 -40.73 19.82 -2.39
C LEU A 142 -40.11 20.15 -3.77
N LEU A 143 -38.82 20.50 -3.80
CA LEU A 143 -38.06 20.91 -4.98
C LEU A 143 -37.01 19.88 -5.42
N GLY A 144 -36.92 18.70 -4.78
CA GLY A 144 -35.98 17.65 -5.18
C GLY A 144 -36.41 16.27 -4.68
N ASP A 145 -36.15 15.22 -5.47
CA ASP A 145 -36.65 13.86 -5.23
C ASP A 145 -35.53 12.82 -5.14
N ALA A 146 -34.36 13.24 -4.65
CA ALA A 146 -33.19 12.35 -4.58
C ALA A 146 -33.40 11.16 -3.61
N CYS A 147 -34.31 11.26 -2.64
CA CYS A 147 -34.56 10.20 -1.64
C CYS A 147 -35.97 9.58 -1.67
N ASN A 148 -36.82 9.87 -2.66
CA ASN A 148 -38.14 9.23 -2.89
C ASN A 148 -39.09 9.08 -1.65
N VAL A 149 -38.91 9.88 -0.58
CA VAL A 149 -39.54 9.84 0.77
C VAL A 149 -38.80 8.96 1.80
N ARG A 150 -38.20 9.62 2.80
CA ARG A 150 -37.51 9.03 3.96
C ARG A 150 -37.98 9.71 5.26
N THR A 151 -37.73 9.13 6.44
CA THR A 151 -38.18 9.74 7.71
C THR A 151 -37.17 9.65 8.86
N ALA A 152 -36.06 8.95 8.68
CA ALA A 152 -35.04 8.73 9.71
C ALA A 152 -33.62 8.76 9.13
N ASN A 153 -32.63 8.91 10.00
CA ASN A 153 -31.19 8.96 9.70
C ASN A 153 -30.87 10.07 8.68
N LEU A 154 -31.35 11.28 8.98
CA LEU A 154 -31.13 12.47 8.18
C LEU A 154 -30.38 13.48 9.03
N TYR A 155 -29.32 14.06 8.48
CA TYR A 155 -28.77 15.30 9.02
C TYR A 155 -29.77 16.43 8.78
N ASN A 156 -30.03 17.25 9.79
CA ASN A 156 -30.96 18.36 9.72
C ASN A 156 -30.25 19.68 9.98
N THR A 157 -30.06 20.47 8.92
CA THR A 157 -29.36 21.77 9.04
C THR A 157 -30.12 22.75 9.93
N SER A 158 -31.46 22.68 9.96
CA SER A 158 -32.28 23.56 10.80
C SER A 158 -32.22 23.23 12.30
N GLN A 159 -31.68 22.06 12.65
CA GLN A 159 -31.46 21.65 14.04
C GLN A 159 -30.05 21.95 14.54
N SER A 160 -29.17 22.49 13.68
CA SER A 160 -27.82 22.88 14.04
C SER A 160 -27.67 24.41 14.07
N ASP A 161 -27.25 24.94 15.21
CA ASP A 161 -26.94 26.36 15.40
C ASP A 161 -25.65 26.79 14.69
N THR A 162 -24.80 25.82 14.32
CA THR A 162 -23.50 26.03 13.66
C THR A 162 -23.55 25.78 12.16
N ALA A 163 -24.67 25.32 11.60
CA ALA A 163 -24.84 25.12 10.18
C ALA A 163 -24.92 26.47 9.44
N PHE A 164 -24.08 26.66 8.43
CA PHE A 164 -24.14 27.82 7.54
C PHE A 164 -23.61 27.50 6.15
N GLY A 165 -24.17 28.15 5.13
CA GLY A 165 -23.73 27.98 3.74
C GLY A 165 -24.42 28.96 2.82
N ASP A 166 -23.83 29.17 1.65
CA ASP A 166 -24.46 29.86 0.52
C ASP A 166 -25.35 28.92 -0.31
N TYR A 167 -25.35 27.62 0.02
CA TYR A 167 -26.09 26.57 -0.68
C TYR A 167 -25.75 26.53 -2.17
N GLU A 168 -24.49 26.77 -2.51
CA GLU A 168 -23.96 26.63 -3.87
C GLU A 168 -24.22 25.20 -4.38
N GLU A 169 -24.92 25.07 -5.51
CA GLU A 169 -25.24 23.79 -6.12
C GLU A 169 -24.04 23.21 -6.86
N PHE A 170 -23.87 21.90 -6.76
CA PHE A 170 -22.88 21.13 -7.50
C PHE A 170 -23.47 19.77 -7.91
N THR A 171 -22.86 19.12 -8.89
CA THR A 171 -23.25 17.76 -9.30
C THR A 171 -22.13 16.77 -9.04
N PHE A 172 -22.50 15.55 -8.69
CA PHE A 172 -21.56 14.44 -8.54
C PHE A 172 -22.22 13.11 -8.95
N SER A 173 -21.41 12.14 -9.36
CA SER A 173 -21.90 10.81 -9.72
C SER A 173 -21.95 9.91 -8.49
N PHE A 174 -23.05 9.21 -8.30
CA PHE A 174 -23.24 8.21 -7.25
C PHE A 174 -23.96 7.00 -7.86
N MET A 175 -23.33 5.82 -7.79
CA MET A 175 -23.86 4.57 -8.37
C MET A 175 -24.32 4.70 -9.84
N GLY A 176 -23.60 5.50 -10.64
CA GLY A 176 -23.92 5.73 -12.06
C GLY A 176 -25.04 6.75 -12.30
N VAL A 177 -25.48 7.45 -11.27
CA VAL A 177 -26.54 8.47 -11.30
C VAL A 177 -25.91 9.81 -10.95
N GLU A 178 -26.26 10.87 -11.68
CA GLU A 178 -25.82 12.21 -11.34
C GLU A 178 -26.77 12.85 -10.33
N LEU A 179 -26.26 13.13 -9.13
CA LEU A 179 -26.97 13.82 -8.06
C LEU A 179 -26.64 15.31 -8.10
N ILE A 180 -27.65 16.14 -7.80
CA ILE A 180 -27.51 17.56 -7.53
C ILE A 180 -27.49 17.73 -6.02
N ALA A 181 -26.44 18.37 -5.50
CA ALA A 181 -26.26 18.66 -4.08
C ALA A 181 -25.95 20.13 -3.84
N VAL A 182 -26.08 20.56 -2.59
CA VAL A 182 -25.69 21.90 -2.14
C VAL A 182 -24.58 21.81 -1.10
N TRP A 183 -23.70 22.81 -1.06
CA TRP A 183 -22.69 22.92 -0.02
C TRP A 183 -23.23 23.56 1.26
N VAL A 184 -22.94 22.92 2.39
CA VAL A 184 -23.14 23.47 3.73
C VAL A 184 -21.87 23.29 4.54
N ASN A 185 -21.54 24.25 5.40
CA ASN A 185 -20.50 24.08 6.43
C ASN A 185 -21.18 23.88 7.77
N ASP A 186 -20.65 22.96 8.57
CA ASP A 186 -21.07 22.83 9.97
C ASP A 186 -19.89 22.39 10.85
N THR A 187 -20.11 22.39 12.16
CA THR A 187 -19.26 21.69 13.10
C THR A 187 -19.41 20.19 12.89
N ALA A 188 -18.31 19.45 12.94
CA ALA A 188 -18.30 18.00 12.91
C ALA A 188 -17.27 17.48 13.92
N SER A 189 -17.58 16.40 14.63
CA SER A 189 -16.64 15.76 15.53
C SER A 189 -16.50 14.29 15.20
N VAL A 190 -15.27 13.79 15.30
CA VAL A 190 -14.95 12.37 15.09
C VAL A 190 -14.23 11.88 16.34
N ALA A 191 -14.72 10.79 16.92
CA ALA A 191 -14.03 10.11 18.00
C ALA A 191 -12.85 9.33 17.41
N GLY A 192 -11.64 9.66 17.84
CA GLY A 192 -10.47 8.81 17.66
C GLY A 192 -10.16 8.04 18.94
N ASP A 193 -9.19 7.14 18.85
CA ASP A 193 -8.78 6.25 19.96
C ASP A 193 -8.46 7.01 21.26
N VAL A 194 -7.65 8.08 21.15
CA VAL A 194 -7.17 8.85 22.32
C VAL A 194 -7.88 10.20 22.49
N GLN A 195 -8.50 10.72 21.44
CA GLN A 195 -9.10 12.07 21.46
C GLN A 195 -10.26 12.24 20.49
N ILE A 196 -11.16 13.16 20.82
CA ILE A 196 -12.19 13.64 19.89
C ILE A 196 -11.61 14.79 19.08
N GLN A 197 -11.61 14.67 17.75
CA GLN A 197 -11.23 15.74 16.84
C GLN A 197 -12.49 16.48 16.38
N THR A 198 -12.56 17.77 16.68
CA THR A 198 -13.64 18.66 16.23
C THR A 198 -13.17 19.56 15.08
N PHE A 199 -13.99 19.68 14.05
CA PHE A 199 -13.84 20.55 12.89
C PHE A 199 -14.98 21.57 12.89
N TYR A 200 -14.71 22.87 13.00
CA TYR A 200 -15.78 23.87 13.20
C TYR A 200 -16.49 24.33 11.92
N GLN A 201 -15.91 24.10 10.74
CA GLN A 201 -16.44 24.57 9.45
C GLN A 201 -16.28 23.52 8.35
N LEU A 202 -16.58 22.27 8.69
CA LEU A 202 -16.42 21.15 7.77
C LEU A 202 -17.39 21.31 6.59
N PRO A 203 -16.91 21.37 5.32
CA PRO A 203 -17.78 21.41 4.16
C PRO A 203 -18.41 20.03 3.93
N ILE A 204 -19.73 20.00 3.75
CA ILE A 204 -20.55 18.81 3.60
C ILE A 204 -21.45 18.99 2.39
N GLY A 205 -21.44 18.01 1.49
CA GLY A 205 -22.39 17.92 0.39
C GLY A 205 -23.75 17.42 0.87
N LEU A 206 -24.83 18.11 0.52
CA LEU A 206 -26.20 17.71 0.85
C LEU A 206 -26.99 17.43 -0.43
N PRO A 207 -27.19 16.15 -0.82
CA PRO A 207 -28.00 15.81 -1.98
C PRO A 207 -29.42 16.35 -1.86
N LYS A 208 -29.94 16.85 -2.97
CA LYS A 208 -31.24 17.50 -3.06
C LYS A 208 -32.10 16.89 -4.17
N ASP A 209 -31.56 16.76 -5.38
CA ASP A 209 -32.31 16.27 -6.53
C ASP A 209 -31.45 15.33 -7.39
N THR A 210 -32.06 14.62 -8.32
CA THR A 210 -31.35 13.84 -9.34
C THR A 210 -31.38 14.58 -10.67
N ASN A 211 -30.29 14.51 -11.45
CA ASN A 211 -30.32 15.08 -12.79
C ASN A 211 -31.29 14.23 -13.64
N ARG A 212 -32.38 14.85 -14.12
CA ARG A 212 -33.57 14.26 -14.76
C ARG A 212 -33.34 13.53 -16.10
N SER A 213 -32.15 12.97 -16.34
CA SER A 213 -31.87 12.14 -17.52
C SER A 213 -32.49 10.74 -17.37
N GLY A 214 -33.83 10.68 -17.37
CA GLY A 214 -34.63 9.50 -17.70
C GLY A 214 -34.54 8.27 -16.78
N THR A 215 -33.78 8.32 -15.68
CA THR A 215 -33.68 7.23 -14.71
C THR A 215 -34.32 7.68 -13.39
N ASN A 216 -35.33 6.94 -12.93
CA ASN A 216 -35.90 7.12 -11.58
C ASN A 216 -34.91 6.54 -10.55
N ALA A 217 -33.77 7.18 -10.41
CA ALA A 217 -32.78 6.79 -9.43
C ALA A 217 -32.97 7.63 -8.17
N SER A 218 -33.05 6.96 -7.02
CA SER A 218 -32.99 7.59 -5.70
C SER A 218 -31.87 6.97 -4.90
N ILE A 219 -31.35 7.74 -3.96
CA ILE A 219 -30.47 7.26 -2.91
C ILE A 219 -31.22 6.21 -2.09
N PRO A 220 -30.70 4.97 -1.96
CA PRO A 220 -31.32 3.95 -1.14
C PRO A 220 -31.44 4.36 0.33
N ASP A 221 -32.47 3.89 1.02
CA ASP A 221 -32.64 4.17 2.46
C ASP A 221 -31.48 3.64 3.33
N SER A 222 -30.75 2.62 2.86
CA SER A 222 -29.55 2.10 3.52
C SER A 222 -28.35 3.06 3.44
N THR A 223 -28.37 4.03 2.52
CA THR A 223 -27.27 4.99 2.35
C THR A 223 -27.56 6.25 3.14
N ILE A 224 -26.71 6.60 4.11
CA ILE A 224 -26.88 7.82 4.93
C ILE A 224 -25.88 8.93 4.59
N GLY A 225 -24.91 8.63 3.74
CA GLY A 225 -23.82 9.50 3.31
C GLY A 225 -22.64 8.65 2.84
N THR A 226 -21.53 9.30 2.50
CA THR A 226 -20.22 8.66 2.34
C THR A 226 -19.11 9.65 2.68
N ILE A 227 -17.97 9.16 3.16
CA ILE A 227 -16.71 9.91 3.18
C ILE A 227 -15.75 9.35 2.15
N GLY A 228 -15.41 10.18 1.17
CA GLY A 228 -14.45 9.85 0.14
C GLY A 228 -13.01 9.96 0.62
N ILE A 229 -12.22 8.89 0.44
CA ILE A 229 -10.78 8.85 0.75
C ILE A 229 -9.89 8.78 -0.50
N ASN A 230 -10.47 8.83 -1.70
CA ASN A 230 -9.72 8.83 -2.96
C ASN A 230 -8.70 9.98 -2.96
N PRO A 231 -7.39 9.70 -3.14
CA PRO A 231 -6.34 10.68 -3.03
C PRO A 231 -6.21 11.53 -4.29
N TYR A 232 -7.16 12.43 -4.48
CA TYR A 232 -7.06 13.38 -5.58
C TYR A 232 -6.50 14.72 -5.11
N GLN A 233 -6.82 15.21 -3.90
CA GLN A 233 -6.43 16.57 -3.49
C GLN A 233 -6.32 16.82 -1.98
N ASN A 234 -6.32 15.82 -1.09
CA ASN A 234 -6.43 16.07 0.36
C ASN A 234 -5.13 16.51 1.05
N ASN A 235 -3.98 16.56 0.36
CA ASN A 235 -2.67 16.94 0.92
C ASN A 235 -2.42 16.38 2.34
N GLN A 236 -2.86 15.15 2.54
CA GLN A 236 -2.82 14.43 3.81
C GLN A 236 -2.23 13.05 3.57
N ILE A 237 -1.69 12.47 4.63
CA ILE A 237 -1.36 11.05 4.69
C ILE A 237 -2.59 10.35 5.29
N VAL A 238 -3.05 9.28 4.65
CA VAL A 238 -4.13 8.44 5.17
C VAL A 238 -3.63 7.00 5.24
N GLY A 239 -3.44 6.49 6.45
CA GLY A 239 -3.13 5.09 6.72
C GLY A 239 -4.40 4.25 6.90
N ILE A 240 -4.41 3.03 6.36
CA ILE A 240 -5.60 2.17 6.33
C ILE A 240 -5.20 0.74 6.65
N ALA A 241 -5.89 0.14 7.62
CA ALA A 241 -5.90 -1.30 7.88
C ALA A 241 -7.36 -1.75 7.93
N LEU A 242 -7.87 -2.44 6.91
CA LEU A 242 -9.26 -2.90 6.93
C LEU A 242 -9.37 -4.29 7.54
N SER A 243 -10.40 -4.56 8.32
CA SER A 243 -10.70 -5.90 8.79
C SER A 243 -12.16 -6.25 8.52
N THR A 244 -12.43 -7.53 8.29
CA THR A 244 -13.79 -8.09 8.25
C THR A 244 -13.99 -9.13 9.36
N ASP A 245 -13.00 -9.26 10.24
CA ASP A 245 -13.00 -10.21 11.34
C ASP A 245 -13.98 -9.79 12.42
N THR A 246 -14.38 -10.79 13.21
CA THR A 246 -15.11 -10.56 14.44
C THR A 246 -14.13 -10.65 15.60
N ASP A 247 -14.17 -9.65 16.47
CA ASP A 247 -13.39 -9.60 17.67
C ASP A 247 -13.80 -10.74 18.65
N PRO A 248 -13.01 -10.97 19.72
CA PRO A 248 -13.32 -12.02 20.70
C PRO A 248 -14.64 -11.84 21.44
N GLU A 249 -15.21 -10.63 21.45
CA GLU A 249 -16.47 -10.28 22.09
C GLU A 249 -17.67 -10.53 21.14
N GLY A 250 -17.39 -10.79 19.87
CA GLY A 250 -18.36 -11.06 18.81
C GLY A 250 -18.80 -9.81 18.06
N ASP A 251 -18.16 -8.66 18.33
CA ASP A 251 -18.36 -7.43 17.58
C ASP A 251 -17.47 -7.43 16.33
N MET A 252 -17.92 -6.81 15.26
CA MET A 252 -17.16 -6.79 14.01
C MET A 252 -16.05 -5.75 14.09
N ASP A 253 -14.80 -6.21 14.11
CA ASP A 253 -13.62 -5.35 14.00
C ASP A 253 -13.48 -4.93 12.53
N GLY A 254 -13.74 -3.65 12.25
CA GLY A 254 -13.57 -3.09 10.91
C GLY A 254 -12.13 -2.70 10.59
N GLY A 255 -11.21 -2.79 11.56
CA GLY A 255 -9.86 -2.25 11.47
C GLY A 255 -9.82 -0.73 11.69
N THR A 256 -8.84 -0.04 11.11
CA THR A 256 -8.54 1.35 11.43
C THR A 256 -8.33 2.24 10.20
N LEU A 257 -8.70 3.51 10.38
CA LEU A 257 -8.42 4.61 9.46
C LEU A 257 -7.65 5.69 10.20
N THR A 258 -6.45 6.02 9.73
CA THR A 258 -5.56 7.01 10.37
C THR A 258 -5.38 8.24 9.49
N PHE A 259 -5.96 9.37 9.89
CA PHE A 259 -5.78 10.65 9.21
C PHE A 259 -4.56 11.41 9.71
N GLY A 260 -3.73 11.90 8.80
CA GLY A 260 -2.57 12.73 9.10
C GLY A 260 -1.33 11.96 9.52
N GLY A 261 -1.28 10.64 9.32
CA GLY A 261 -0.13 9.80 9.64
C GLY A 261 -0.38 8.33 9.32
N VAL A 262 0.43 7.49 9.94
CA VAL A 262 0.34 6.03 9.87
C VAL A 262 0.20 5.44 11.27
N ASP A 263 -0.33 4.24 11.35
CA ASP A 263 -0.49 3.43 12.55
C ASP A 263 0.51 2.27 12.45
N THR A 264 1.62 2.40 13.16
CA THR A 264 2.72 1.42 13.13
C THR A 264 2.34 0.09 13.75
N ASP A 265 1.31 0.04 14.60
CA ASP A 265 0.90 -1.17 15.30
C ASP A 265 0.47 -2.29 14.32
N TYR A 266 -0.05 -1.89 13.15
CA TYR A 266 -0.44 -2.79 12.07
C TYR A 266 0.72 -3.18 11.15
N ILE A 267 1.92 -2.63 11.31
CA ILE A 267 3.05 -2.88 10.40
C ILE A 267 3.97 -3.92 11.03
N ILE A 268 4.39 -4.94 10.27
CA ILE A 268 5.39 -5.91 10.75
C ILE A 268 6.64 -5.15 11.22
N GLY A 269 7.04 -5.40 12.47
CA GLY A 269 8.21 -4.76 13.08
C GLY A 269 7.96 -3.37 13.67
N GLU A 270 6.72 -2.86 13.62
CA GLU A 270 6.33 -1.56 14.19
C GLU A 270 7.18 -0.37 13.68
N ASP A 271 7.63 -0.43 12.42
CA ASP A 271 8.51 0.58 11.82
C ASP A 271 7.96 1.09 10.49
N GLU A 272 7.75 2.40 10.40
CA GLU A 272 7.33 3.09 9.16
C GLU A 272 8.32 2.89 8.01
N SER A 273 9.59 2.57 8.30
CA SER A 273 10.60 2.30 7.28
C SER A 273 10.31 1.03 6.46
N ASN A 274 9.43 0.15 6.96
CA ASN A 274 8.95 -1.04 6.25
C ASN A 274 7.85 -0.72 5.22
N ILE A 275 7.39 0.54 5.13
CA ILE A 275 6.45 0.97 4.09
C ILE A 275 7.22 1.25 2.80
N ILE A 276 6.85 0.54 1.74
CA ILE A 276 7.42 0.76 0.42
C ILE A 276 6.47 1.64 -0.39
N TYR A 277 6.98 2.77 -0.87
CA TYR A 277 6.20 3.74 -1.62
C TYR A 277 6.33 3.56 -3.14
N TYR A 278 5.20 3.75 -3.82
CA TYR A 278 5.04 3.66 -5.27
C TYR A 278 4.43 4.96 -5.78
N PRO A 279 5.08 5.67 -6.73
CA PRO A 279 4.54 6.92 -7.25
C PRO A 279 3.27 6.66 -8.05
N PHE A 280 2.26 7.53 -7.91
CA PHE A 280 1.06 7.47 -8.72
C PHE A 280 1.40 7.69 -10.20
N LEU A 281 0.70 6.95 -11.07
CA LEU A 281 0.67 7.28 -12.49
C LEU A 281 -0.10 8.59 -12.70
N PRO A 282 0.25 9.38 -13.73
CA PRO A 282 -0.48 10.60 -14.03
C PRO A 282 -1.98 10.34 -14.19
N PHE A 283 -2.79 11.13 -13.49
CA PHE A 283 -4.23 11.16 -13.72
C PHE A 283 -4.52 11.60 -15.16
N THR A 284 -5.53 10.99 -15.77
CA THR A 284 -6.07 11.49 -17.05
C THR A 284 -7.32 12.31 -16.77
N GLU A 285 -7.63 13.30 -17.60
CA GLU A 285 -8.81 14.19 -17.38
C GLU A 285 -10.15 13.44 -17.23
N THR A 286 -10.21 12.19 -17.72
CA THR A 286 -11.41 11.33 -17.67
C THR A 286 -11.38 10.28 -16.56
N ASP A 287 -10.24 10.10 -15.87
CA ASP A 287 -10.04 9.01 -14.93
C ASP A 287 -9.25 9.54 -13.71
N GLN A 288 -9.99 9.84 -12.66
CA GLN A 288 -9.50 10.30 -11.35
C GLN A 288 -9.20 9.11 -10.42
N THR A 289 -8.94 7.93 -10.97
CA THR A 289 -8.53 6.77 -10.17
C THR A 289 -7.03 6.78 -9.94
N VAL A 290 -6.64 6.45 -8.72
CA VAL A 290 -5.25 6.15 -8.39
C VAL A 290 -4.82 4.93 -9.14
N ARG A 291 -3.70 5.03 -9.84
CA ARG A 291 -3.13 3.91 -10.56
C ARG A 291 -1.65 3.78 -10.28
N LEU A 292 -1.20 2.54 -10.11
CA LEU A 292 0.22 2.20 -10.07
C LEU A 292 0.61 1.43 -11.33
N SER A 293 1.90 1.49 -11.67
CA SER A 293 2.47 0.57 -12.66
C SER A 293 2.66 -0.78 -12.00
N PHE A 294 2.11 -1.81 -12.65
CA PHE A 294 2.24 -3.20 -12.26
C PHE A 294 3.29 -3.88 -13.15
N SER A 295 4.25 -4.58 -12.54
CA SER A 295 5.38 -5.20 -13.24
C SER A 295 5.14 -6.68 -13.54
N ASN A 296 4.73 -7.44 -12.51
CA ASN A 296 4.65 -8.89 -12.64
C ASN A 296 3.78 -9.55 -11.58
N VAL A 297 3.22 -10.72 -11.92
CA VAL A 297 2.61 -11.63 -10.95
C VAL A 297 3.51 -12.85 -10.83
N TYR A 298 3.59 -13.39 -9.63
CA TYR A 298 4.35 -14.58 -9.31
C TYR A 298 3.42 -15.66 -8.77
N PHE A 299 3.62 -16.88 -9.25
CA PHE A 299 3.02 -18.09 -8.70
C PHE A 299 4.15 -19.01 -8.25
N ASP A 300 4.21 -19.32 -6.97
CA ASP A 300 5.27 -20.13 -6.36
C ASP A 300 6.67 -19.61 -6.75
N GLY A 301 6.81 -18.28 -6.74
CA GLY A 301 8.04 -17.57 -7.12
C GLY A 301 8.34 -17.50 -8.62
N VAL A 302 7.52 -18.11 -9.47
CA VAL A 302 7.68 -18.07 -10.92
C VAL A 302 6.95 -16.85 -11.49
N ALA A 303 7.73 -15.93 -12.03
CA ALA A 303 7.24 -14.75 -12.76
C ALA A 303 6.45 -15.14 -14.02
N GLN A 304 5.24 -14.60 -14.16
CA GLN A 304 4.37 -14.87 -15.31
C GLN A 304 4.53 -13.86 -16.45
N ASN A 305 5.30 -12.79 -16.22
CA ASN A 305 5.60 -11.70 -17.17
C ASN A 305 4.36 -10.92 -17.65
N TYR A 306 3.39 -10.72 -16.76
CA TYR A 306 2.24 -9.84 -17.01
C TYR A 306 2.48 -8.48 -16.37
N SER A 307 2.47 -7.43 -17.20
CA SER A 307 2.63 -6.05 -16.76
C SER A 307 1.43 -5.22 -17.20
N GLY A 308 1.19 -4.12 -16.50
CA GLY A 308 0.04 -3.26 -16.78
C GLY A 308 -0.08 -2.14 -15.77
N THR A 309 -1.33 -1.78 -15.49
CA THR A 309 -1.68 -0.81 -14.46
C THR A 309 -2.71 -1.41 -13.52
N VAL A 310 -2.67 -0.97 -12.27
CA VAL A 310 -3.60 -1.40 -11.24
C VAL A 310 -4.22 -0.17 -10.60
N SER A 311 -5.54 -0.14 -10.52
CA SER A 311 -6.28 0.80 -9.69
C SER A 311 -6.71 0.14 -8.40
N PHE A 312 -6.92 0.94 -7.36
CA PHE A 312 -7.33 0.45 -6.05
C PHE A 312 -8.75 0.91 -5.76
N ASN A 313 -9.62 -0.02 -5.38
CA ASN A 313 -11.02 0.25 -5.11
C ASN A 313 -11.57 -0.67 -4.02
N GLY A 314 -11.47 -0.26 -2.76
CA GLY A 314 -12.05 -1.01 -1.63
C GLY A 314 -13.58 -1.11 -1.64
N ASP A 315 -14.29 -0.42 -2.54
CA ASP A 315 -15.75 -0.54 -2.69
C ASP A 315 -16.16 -1.87 -3.37
N ILE A 316 -15.20 -2.62 -3.94
CA ILE A 316 -15.39 -3.98 -4.43
C ILE A 316 -14.54 -4.95 -3.61
N LYS A 317 -15.04 -6.16 -3.35
CA LYS A 317 -14.27 -7.16 -2.60
C LYS A 317 -13.07 -7.69 -3.38
N ASN A 318 -13.28 -8.00 -4.66
CA ASN A 318 -12.42 -8.89 -5.43
C ASN A 318 -11.16 -8.21 -5.97
N ILE A 319 -10.14 -9.02 -6.27
CA ILE A 319 -9.04 -8.64 -7.17
C ILE A 319 -9.48 -8.99 -8.59
N GLN A 320 -9.72 -7.96 -9.41
CA GLN A 320 -10.25 -8.09 -10.76
C GLN A 320 -9.15 -7.94 -11.81
N PHE A 321 -8.93 -9.02 -12.58
CA PHE A 321 -8.09 -9.01 -13.77
C PHE A 321 -8.93 -8.95 -15.05
N GLY A 322 -8.27 -8.78 -16.19
CA GLY A 322 -8.90 -9.04 -17.49
C GLY A 322 -9.29 -10.52 -17.59
N ASN A 323 -10.45 -10.82 -18.20
CA ASN A 323 -11.02 -12.18 -18.19
C ASN A 323 -10.05 -13.28 -18.63
N PHE A 324 -9.22 -13.04 -19.65
CA PHE A 324 -8.22 -14.01 -20.11
C PHE A 324 -7.19 -14.34 -19.03
N PHE A 325 -6.74 -13.33 -18.30
CA PHE A 325 -5.71 -13.52 -17.27
C PHE A 325 -6.30 -14.11 -15.99
N ALA A 326 -7.50 -13.69 -15.60
CA ALA A 326 -8.24 -14.33 -14.50
C ALA A 326 -8.50 -15.82 -14.78
N ASP A 327 -8.96 -16.16 -15.99
CA ASP A 327 -9.18 -17.53 -16.45
C ASP A 327 -7.90 -18.38 -16.38
N PHE A 328 -6.77 -17.79 -16.80
CA PHE A 328 -5.46 -18.42 -16.70
C PHE A 328 -5.05 -18.67 -15.24
N ILE A 329 -5.16 -17.66 -14.37
CA ILE A 329 -4.82 -17.79 -12.94
C ILE A 329 -5.65 -18.91 -12.31
N VAL A 330 -6.97 -18.82 -12.45
CA VAL A 330 -7.92 -19.72 -11.79
C VAL A 330 -7.76 -21.15 -12.28
N ASN A 331 -7.82 -21.40 -13.59
CA ASN A 331 -7.84 -22.78 -14.09
C ASN A 331 -6.47 -23.47 -14.06
N VAL A 332 -5.37 -22.71 -14.03
CA VAL A 332 -4.01 -23.29 -14.13
C VAL A 332 -3.34 -23.43 -12.76
N PHE A 333 -3.51 -22.46 -11.87
CA PHE A 333 -2.74 -22.42 -10.61
C PHE A 333 -3.59 -22.70 -9.38
N LEU A 334 -4.90 -22.44 -9.42
CA LEU A 334 -5.74 -22.62 -8.24
C LEU A 334 -6.34 -24.04 -8.19
N PRO A 335 -6.22 -24.75 -7.06
CA PRO A 335 -6.84 -26.06 -6.88
C PRO A 335 -8.36 -26.00 -7.10
N GLY A 336 -8.92 -26.95 -7.85
CA GLY A 336 -10.35 -26.98 -8.15
C GLY A 336 -10.86 -25.82 -9.01
N GLY A 337 -9.96 -25.01 -9.58
CA GLY A 337 -10.30 -23.77 -10.28
C GLY A 337 -11.21 -23.98 -11.49
N VAL A 338 -12.34 -23.26 -11.49
CA VAL A 338 -13.26 -23.14 -12.62
C VAL A 338 -13.63 -21.67 -12.83
N PHE A 339 -13.25 -21.12 -13.97
CA PHE A 339 -13.62 -19.77 -14.37
C PHE A 339 -14.88 -19.75 -15.25
N TYR A 340 -15.77 -18.78 -15.01
CA TYR A 340 -17.03 -18.64 -15.72
C TYR A 340 -17.03 -17.41 -16.65
N PRO A 341 -17.77 -17.45 -17.79
CA PRO A 341 -17.78 -16.34 -18.76
C PRO A 341 -18.30 -15.00 -18.23
N ASN A 342 -19.05 -15.01 -17.12
CA ASN A 342 -19.53 -13.81 -16.43
C ASN A 342 -18.45 -13.17 -15.53
N GLY A 343 -17.24 -13.73 -15.48
CA GLY A 343 -16.11 -13.21 -14.70
C GLY A 343 -15.97 -13.80 -13.30
N SER A 344 -16.98 -14.52 -12.79
CA SER A 344 -16.86 -15.22 -11.50
C SER A 344 -16.00 -16.48 -11.64
N ALA A 345 -15.47 -16.94 -10.51
CA ALA A 345 -14.66 -18.15 -10.44
C ALA A 345 -14.95 -18.94 -9.17
N THR A 346 -14.80 -20.26 -9.25
CA THR A 346 -14.81 -21.16 -8.09
C THR A 346 -13.48 -21.89 -7.98
N ILE A 347 -13.14 -22.26 -6.74
CA ILE A 347 -11.92 -22.98 -6.37
C ILE A 347 -12.23 -23.97 -5.26
N ASP A 348 -11.28 -24.85 -4.93
CA ASP A 348 -11.34 -25.64 -3.71
C ASP A 348 -11.24 -24.72 -2.48
N CYS A 349 -12.08 -24.95 -1.48
CA CYS A 349 -12.04 -24.20 -0.21
C CYS A 349 -10.76 -24.46 0.59
N ASN A 350 -10.19 -25.65 0.47
CA ASN A 350 -8.97 -26.04 1.17
C ASN A 350 -7.76 -25.87 0.25
N ILE A 351 -7.22 -24.65 0.20
CA ILE A 351 -5.99 -24.37 -0.52
C ILE A 351 -4.78 -24.43 0.42
N SER A 352 -3.64 -24.86 -0.11
CA SER A 352 -2.40 -24.96 0.68
C SER A 352 -1.97 -23.58 1.16
N THR A 353 -1.59 -23.47 2.45
CA THR A 353 -0.96 -22.24 2.99
C THR A 353 0.41 -21.97 2.37
N THR A 354 1.00 -22.96 1.68
CA THR A 354 2.23 -22.80 0.91
C THR A 354 2.01 -22.18 -0.47
N LEU A 355 0.76 -22.07 -0.94
CA LEU A 355 0.47 -21.39 -2.20
C LEU A 355 0.99 -19.95 -2.12
N ASN A 356 1.77 -19.56 -3.11
CA ASN A 356 2.36 -18.23 -3.15
C ASN A 356 1.88 -17.50 -4.41
N LEU A 357 0.85 -16.68 -4.23
CA LEU A 357 0.44 -15.66 -5.20
C LEU A 357 1.02 -14.32 -4.76
N SER A 358 1.94 -13.77 -5.54
CA SER A 358 2.58 -12.49 -5.21
C SER A 358 2.50 -11.47 -6.34
N PHE A 359 2.48 -10.19 -5.97
CA PHE A 359 2.35 -9.06 -6.88
C PHE A 359 3.57 -8.16 -6.81
N GLU A 360 4.11 -7.78 -7.97
CA GLU A 360 5.21 -6.82 -8.06
C GLU A 360 4.73 -5.54 -8.74
N PHE A 361 4.93 -4.42 -8.06
CA PHE A 361 4.70 -3.09 -8.59
C PHE A 361 6.03 -2.43 -8.98
N ASN A 362 5.98 -1.52 -9.94
CA ASN A 362 7.20 -0.93 -10.50
C ASN A 362 7.72 0.22 -9.62
N ASN A 363 8.81 0.00 -8.87
CA ASN A 363 9.53 1.06 -8.15
C ASN A 363 11.03 0.79 -7.94
N GLN A 364 11.66 -0.07 -8.75
CA GLN A 364 13.09 -0.42 -8.65
C GLN A 364 13.52 -1.23 -7.41
N THR A 365 12.61 -1.68 -6.54
CA THR A 365 12.96 -2.49 -5.37
C THR A 365 12.90 -4.01 -5.61
N ASN A 366 12.33 -4.45 -6.74
CA ASN A 366 12.00 -5.87 -7.02
C ASN A 366 11.21 -6.56 -5.89
N HIS A 367 10.47 -5.77 -5.09
CA HIS A 367 9.74 -6.29 -3.95
C HIS A 367 8.39 -6.90 -4.38
N THR A 368 8.05 -8.05 -3.80
CA THR A 368 6.83 -8.79 -4.10
C THR A 368 5.90 -8.85 -2.91
N TRP A 369 4.63 -8.53 -3.12
CA TRP A 369 3.57 -8.58 -2.11
C TRP A 369 2.82 -9.89 -2.19
N ARG A 370 3.10 -10.81 -1.26
CA ARG A 370 2.44 -12.11 -1.17
C ARG A 370 1.05 -11.98 -0.58
N LEU A 371 0.05 -12.45 -1.30
CA LEU A 371 -1.31 -12.58 -0.80
C LEU A 371 -1.43 -13.88 0.02
N PRO A 372 -1.99 -13.83 1.25
CA PRO A 372 -2.26 -15.04 2.01
C PRO A 372 -3.18 -15.99 1.25
N ALA A 373 -2.97 -17.29 1.43
CA ALA A 373 -3.80 -18.31 0.80
C ALA A 373 -5.27 -18.17 1.23
N SER A 374 -5.53 -17.85 2.51
CA SER A 374 -6.87 -17.58 3.03
C SER A 374 -7.60 -16.46 2.30
N ALA A 375 -6.89 -15.44 1.82
CA ALA A 375 -7.49 -14.30 1.12
C ALA A 375 -7.92 -14.60 -0.33
N ILE A 376 -7.49 -15.74 -0.90
CA ILE A 376 -7.90 -16.19 -2.23
C ILE A 376 -9.27 -16.87 -2.18
N VAL A 377 -9.62 -17.45 -1.03
CA VAL A 377 -10.88 -18.16 -0.78
C VAL A 377 -11.92 -17.20 -0.23
N ASP A 378 -13.11 -17.21 -0.81
CA ASP A 378 -14.23 -16.38 -0.39
C ASP A 378 -15.37 -17.24 0.23
N GLU A 379 -16.60 -17.15 -0.26
CA GLU A 379 -17.76 -17.83 0.33
C GLU A 379 -17.81 -19.32 -0.05
N VAL A 380 -18.21 -20.15 0.90
CA VAL A 380 -18.48 -21.57 0.65
C VAL A 380 -19.77 -21.70 -0.17
N ILE A 381 -19.66 -22.21 -1.38
CA ILE A 381 -20.79 -22.44 -2.27
C ILE A 381 -21.40 -23.81 -2.00
N SER A 382 -20.59 -24.86 -2.06
CA SER A 382 -21.05 -26.23 -1.78
C SER A 382 -19.91 -27.19 -1.45
N GLY A 383 -20.00 -27.87 -0.31
CA GLY A 383 -18.99 -28.89 0.06
C GLY A 383 -17.57 -28.30 0.16
N ASN A 384 -16.70 -28.69 -0.76
CA ASN A 384 -15.33 -28.16 -0.88
C ASN A 384 -15.19 -27.08 -1.97
N GLU A 385 -16.28 -26.61 -2.56
CA GLU A 385 -16.27 -25.56 -3.58
C GLU A 385 -16.57 -24.19 -2.94
N CYS A 386 -15.66 -23.25 -3.15
CA CYS A 386 -15.74 -21.88 -2.68
C CYS A 386 -15.69 -20.90 -3.86
N SER A 387 -16.25 -19.70 -3.69
CA SER A 387 -15.95 -18.58 -4.61
C SER A 387 -14.49 -18.16 -4.45
N SER A 388 -13.90 -17.66 -5.54
CA SER A 388 -12.57 -17.06 -5.55
C SER A 388 -12.67 -15.54 -5.46
N THR A 389 -11.80 -14.91 -4.66
CA THR A 389 -11.62 -13.45 -4.68
C THR A 389 -10.89 -12.98 -5.93
N ILE A 390 -10.24 -13.89 -6.68
CA ILE A 390 -9.63 -13.61 -7.98
C ILE A 390 -10.68 -13.77 -9.08
N THR A 391 -11.08 -12.67 -9.70
CA THR A 391 -12.14 -12.66 -10.72
C THR A 391 -11.74 -11.93 -11.99
N GLY A 392 -12.52 -12.15 -13.05
CA GLY A 392 -12.53 -11.31 -14.24
C GLY A 392 -13.31 -10.02 -14.00
N GLY A 393 -13.53 -9.25 -15.07
CA GLY A 393 -14.38 -8.06 -15.06
C GLY A 393 -13.63 -6.73 -15.17
N ALA A 394 -12.30 -6.73 -15.15
CA ALA A 394 -11.56 -5.51 -15.42
C ALA A 394 -11.77 -5.05 -16.88
N ASN A 395 -11.97 -3.75 -17.07
CA ASN A 395 -12.38 -3.17 -18.35
C ASN A 395 -11.32 -3.30 -19.47
N ASP A 396 -10.05 -3.44 -19.12
CA ASP A 396 -8.93 -3.64 -20.04
C ASP A 396 -8.10 -4.85 -19.61
N SER A 397 -7.63 -5.63 -20.58
CA SER A 397 -6.65 -6.70 -20.40
C SER A 397 -5.42 -6.31 -19.57
N ASN A 398 -4.99 -5.05 -19.64
CA ASN A 398 -3.79 -4.55 -18.96
C ASN A 398 -4.09 -3.51 -17.87
N SER A 399 -5.35 -3.37 -17.46
CA SER A 399 -5.76 -2.53 -16.34
C SER A 399 -6.58 -3.36 -15.37
N TRP A 400 -6.12 -3.48 -14.14
CA TRP A 400 -6.74 -4.33 -13.13
C TRP A 400 -7.20 -3.52 -11.94
N VAL A 401 -8.07 -4.10 -11.12
CA VAL A 401 -8.63 -3.43 -9.94
C VAL A 401 -8.36 -4.27 -8.71
N PHE A 402 -7.66 -3.70 -7.73
CA PHE A 402 -7.37 -4.34 -6.46
C PHE A 402 -8.42 -3.86 -5.45
N GLY A 403 -9.32 -4.77 -5.10
CA GLY A 403 -10.43 -4.56 -4.19
C GLY A 403 -10.05 -4.66 -2.72
N SER A 404 -11.07 -4.70 -1.85
CA SER A 404 -10.92 -4.81 -0.41
C SER A 404 -10.14 -6.04 0.03
N THR A 405 -10.19 -7.15 -0.73
CA THR A 405 -9.30 -8.32 -0.50
C THR A 405 -7.84 -7.90 -0.38
N PHE A 406 -7.38 -6.92 -1.18
CA PHE A 406 -6.03 -6.40 -1.06
C PHE A 406 -5.86 -5.49 0.16
N PHE A 407 -6.80 -4.57 0.41
CA PHE A 407 -6.77 -3.66 1.57
C PHE A 407 -6.90 -4.37 2.93
N GLU A 408 -7.57 -5.51 2.97
CA GLU A 408 -7.73 -6.35 4.15
C GLU A 408 -6.43 -7.09 4.47
N ASN A 409 -5.57 -7.31 3.47
CA ASN A 409 -4.35 -8.10 3.63
C ASN A 409 -3.06 -7.28 3.62
N PHE A 410 -3.11 -5.97 3.44
CA PHE A 410 -1.91 -5.11 3.48
C PHE A 410 -2.23 -3.78 4.15
N TYR A 411 -1.22 -3.18 4.79
CA TYR A 411 -1.33 -1.84 5.33
C TYR A 411 -1.13 -0.83 4.21
N MET A 412 -2.12 0.01 3.97
CA MET A 412 -2.16 0.92 2.82
C MET A 412 -1.98 2.36 3.27
N VAL A 413 -1.08 3.11 2.61
CA VAL A 413 -0.82 4.51 2.92
C VAL A 413 -1.03 5.38 1.69
N PHE A 414 -2.10 6.16 1.68
CA PHE A 414 -2.29 7.19 0.67
C PHE A 414 -1.53 8.46 1.09
N ASP A 415 -0.29 8.58 0.63
CA ASP A 415 0.51 9.79 0.81
C ASP A 415 0.26 10.77 -0.34
N GLN A 416 -0.80 11.56 -0.15
CA GLN A 416 -1.26 12.52 -1.15
C GLN A 416 -0.33 13.73 -1.27
N VAL A 417 0.47 14.00 -0.23
CA VAL A 417 1.44 15.10 -0.23
C VAL A 417 2.54 14.82 -1.25
N ASN A 418 2.97 13.56 -1.34
CA ASN A 418 4.01 13.11 -2.25
C ASN A 418 3.47 12.40 -3.50
N SER A 419 2.15 12.31 -3.68
CA SER A 419 1.49 11.62 -4.80
C SER A 419 1.95 10.17 -4.95
N GLN A 420 1.93 9.41 -3.86
CA GLN A 420 2.41 8.03 -3.82
C GLN A 420 1.54 7.14 -2.93
N LEU A 421 1.54 5.83 -3.22
CA LEU A 421 0.92 4.78 -2.41
C LEU A 421 2.01 4.06 -1.63
N GLY A 422 1.93 4.04 -0.32
CA GLY A 422 2.70 3.14 0.53
C GLY A 422 1.96 1.82 0.71
N ILE A 423 2.71 0.73 0.69
CA ILE A 423 2.23 -0.62 1.00
C ILE A 423 3.18 -1.21 2.04
N ALA A 424 2.64 -1.86 3.07
CA ALA A 424 3.42 -2.64 4.03
C ALA A 424 2.70 -3.95 4.39
N ALA A 425 3.48 -4.94 4.82
CA ALA A 425 2.94 -6.18 5.36
C ALA A 425 2.38 -5.95 6.76
N ARG A 426 1.26 -6.61 7.05
CA ARG A 426 0.51 -6.44 8.28
C ARG A 426 0.99 -7.36 9.40
N SER A 427 1.12 -6.82 10.61
CA SER A 427 1.55 -7.57 11.81
C SER A 427 0.50 -8.57 12.29
N ASP A 428 -0.77 -8.34 11.95
CA ASP A 428 -1.93 -9.14 12.35
C ASP A 428 -2.40 -10.12 11.26
N ILE A 429 -1.69 -10.22 10.13
CA ILE A 429 -1.99 -11.16 9.04
C ILE A 429 -0.92 -12.25 8.96
N ASP A 430 -1.36 -13.50 8.92
CA ASP A 430 -0.48 -14.64 8.62
C ASP A 430 -0.36 -14.84 7.11
N TYR A 431 0.78 -14.45 6.54
CA TYR A 431 1.10 -14.64 5.13
C TYR A 431 1.52 -16.08 4.78
N GLY A 432 1.37 -17.02 5.73
CA GLY A 432 1.84 -18.39 5.65
C GLY A 432 3.30 -18.51 6.09
N PRO A 433 3.94 -19.68 5.87
CA PRO A 433 5.37 -19.82 6.14
C PRO A 433 6.11 -18.68 5.45
N ASN A 434 6.70 -17.82 6.29
CA ASN A 434 7.30 -16.56 5.91
C ASN A 434 8.34 -16.82 4.83
N SER A 435 8.13 -16.30 3.63
CA SER A 435 9.16 -16.30 2.59
C SER A 435 10.33 -15.39 2.95
N SER A 436 10.34 -14.72 4.10
CA SER A 436 11.51 -13.97 4.57
C SER A 436 12.54 -14.86 5.25
N GLN A 437 12.18 -16.10 5.62
CA GLN A 437 13.03 -17.04 6.33
C GLN A 437 12.71 -18.49 5.94
N VAL A 438 13.67 -19.24 5.44
CA VAL A 438 13.49 -20.67 5.08
C VAL A 438 14.43 -21.54 5.91
N ASN A 439 13.98 -22.74 6.26
CA ASN A 439 14.88 -23.73 6.83
C ASN A 439 15.94 -24.09 5.78
N VAL A 440 17.10 -24.56 6.20
CA VAL A 440 18.20 -24.85 5.26
C VAL A 440 18.61 -26.31 5.37
N MET A 441 18.77 -26.93 4.21
CA MET A 441 19.24 -28.31 4.10
C MET A 441 20.43 -28.37 3.16
N VAL A 442 21.53 -28.94 3.63
CA VAL A 442 22.83 -28.90 2.95
C VAL A 442 23.27 -30.31 2.60
N GLN A 443 23.55 -30.58 1.33
CA GLN A 443 24.09 -31.86 0.89
C GLN A 443 25.56 -31.98 1.30
N ILE A 444 25.93 -33.07 1.98
CA ILE A 444 27.30 -33.30 2.43
C ILE A 444 28.15 -33.87 1.28
N PRO A 445 29.32 -33.29 0.97
CA PRO A 445 30.24 -33.82 -0.04
C PRO A 445 30.76 -35.23 0.28
N ILE A 446 30.11 -36.27 -0.28
CA ILE A 446 30.38 -37.70 -0.03
C ILE A 446 31.81 -38.14 -0.36
N LEU A 447 32.51 -37.41 -1.25
CA LEU A 447 33.90 -37.70 -1.60
C LEU A 447 34.85 -37.58 -0.39
N ILE A 448 34.38 -36.98 0.71
CA ILE A 448 35.11 -36.80 1.96
C ILE A 448 34.29 -37.45 3.09
N ASN A 449 34.44 -38.77 3.28
CA ASN A 449 33.79 -39.60 4.32
C ASN A 449 34.12 -39.22 5.78
N ARG A 450 34.48 -37.96 6.04
CA ARG A 450 34.94 -37.46 7.34
C ARG A 450 34.37 -36.09 7.69
N ILE A 451 33.47 -35.50 6.91
CA ILE A 451 32.89 -34.22 7.31
C ILE A 451 32.08 -34.43 8.59
N GLN A 452 32.51 -33.75 9.66
CA GLN A 452 31.91 -33.85 11.00
C GLN A 452 31.46 -32.49 11.53
N CYS A 453 31.85 -31.41 10.86
CA CYS A 453 31.54 -30.06 11.28
C CYS A 453 31.37 -29.15 10.07
N LEU A 454 30.42 -28.21 10.13
CA LEU A 454 30.28 -27.14 9.16
C LEU A 454 30.11 -25.80 9.85
N ILE A 455 30.53 -24.73 9.18
CA ILE A 455 30.34 -23.34 9.60
C ILE A 455 29.55 -22.64 8.51
N ILE A 456 28.48 -21.96 8.90
CA ILE A 456 27.74 -21.06 7.99
C ILE A 456 28.00 -19.63 8.43
N THR A 457 28.36 -18.81 7.46
CA THR A 457 28.60 -17.39 7.63
C THR A 457 27.55 -16.61 6.84
N GLU A 458 26.93 -15.64 7.50
CA GLU A 458 25.89 -14.78 6.94
C GLU A 458 26.46 -13.42 6.58
N TYR A 459 26.08 -12.90 5.41
CA TYR A 459 26.47 -11.59 4.93
C TYR A 459 25.24 -10.78 4.55
N ASP A 460 25.25 -9.50 4.88
CA ASP A 460 24.20 -8.56 4.46
C ASP A 460 24.33 -8.18 2.97
N PRO A 461 23.37 -7.43 2.39
CA PRO A 461 23.44 -6.99 1.00
C PRO A 461 24.67 -6.15 0.63
N THR A 462 25.36 -5.57 1.61
CA THR A 462 26.60 -4.79 1.42
C THR A 462 27.86 -5.65 1.44
N GLY A 463 27.71 -6.94 1.75
CA GLY A 463 28.79 -7.91 1.90
C GLY A 463 29.48 -7.86 3.26
N GLN A 464 28.90 -7.21 4.27
CA GLN A 464 29.43 -7.29 5.64
C GLN A 464 28.94 -8.55 6.34
N GLU A 465 29.86 -9.25 7.01
CA GLU A 465 29.55 -10.42 7.82
C GLU A 465 28.71 -10.01 9.03
N GLN A 466 27.55 -10.65 9.18
CA GLN A 466 26.61 -10.41 10.29
C GLN A 466 26.78 -11.43 11.41
N GLY A 467 27.15 -12.67 11.07
CA GLY A 467 27.38 -13.73 12.04
C GLY A 467 27.91 -15.01 11.41
N SER A 468 28.43 -15.89 12.25
CA SER A 468 28.84 -17.24 11.87
C SER A 468 28.38 -18.25 12.92
N GLN A 469 27.82 -19.38 12.48
CA GLN A 469 27.37 -20.46 13.36
C GLN A 469 28.00 -21.80 12.98
N VAL A 470 28.32 -22.61 13.99
CA VAL A 470 28.97 -23.91 13.84
C VAL A 470 27.96 -25.03 14.11
N PHE A 471 27.97 -26.06 13.26
CA PHE A 471 27.07 -27.20 13.35
C PHE A 471 27.86 -28.51 13.39
N SER A 472 27.42 -29.44 14.23
CA SER A 472 27.95 -30.81 14.31
C SER A 472 27.14 -31.72 13.37
N VAL A 473 27.81 -32.32 12.40
CA VAL A 473 27.16 -33.08 11.31
C VAL A 473 26.95 -34.53 11.74
N ASP A 474 25.93 -34.77 12.57
CA ASP A 474 25.71 -36.07 13.22
C ASP A 474 24.44 -36.82 12.78
N ASN A 475 23.60 -36.23 11.92
CA ASN A 475 22.31 -36.78 11.46
C ASN A 475 22.05 -36.52 9.97
N VAL A 476 22.92 -37.03 9.11
CA VAL A 476 22.75 -36.95 7.66
C VAL A 476 21.71 -37.99 7.21
N ASP A 477 20.77 -37.59 6.34
CA ASP A 477 19.73 -38.47 5.82
C ASP A 477 20.26 -39.50 4.80
N SER A 478 19.37 -40.35 4.26
CA SER A 478 19.75 -41.38 3.30
C SER A 478 20.17 -40.86 1.92
N ASN A 479 19.96 -39.57 1.65
CA ASN A 479 20.31 -38.88 0.41
C ASN A 479 21.52 -37.93 0.61
N ASP A 480 22.22 -38.09 1.74
CA ASP A 480 23.39 -37.32 2.13
C ASP A 480 23.10 -35.84 2.47
N TYR A 481 21.87 -35.51 2.84
CA TYR A 481 21.50 -34.17 3.27
C TYR A 481 21.49 -34.02 4.80
N TYR A 482 22.04 -32.91 5.27
CA TYR A 482 22.01 -32.50 6.66
C TYR A 482 21.07 -31.30 6.84
N TYR A 483 20.08 -31.46 7.70
CA TYR A 483 19.14 -30.41 8.08
C TYR A 483 19.72 -29.60 9.23
N LEU A 484 19.78 -28.27 9.09
CA LEU A 484 20.41 -27.40 10.09
C LEU A 484 19.59 -27.22 11.37
N GLY A 485 18.36 -27.72 11.39
CA GLY A 485 17.45 -27.64 12.52
C GLY A 485 16.45 -26.50 12.41
N ASP A 486 15.38 -26.59 13.19
CA ASP A 486 14.27 -25.61 13.21
C ASP A 486 14.67 -24.27 13.89
N ASP A 487 15.89 -24.17 14.40
CA ASP A 487 16.41 -22.97 15.07
C ASP A 487 17.33 -22.12 14.16
N TYR A 488 17.51 -22.53 12.89
CA TYR A 488 18.34 -21.80 11.92
C TYR A 488 17.58 -21.56 10.61
N PHE A 489 17.54 -20.28 10.20
CA PHE A 489 16.82 -19.85 9.01
C PHE A 489 17.69 -18.99 8.10
N ALA A 490 17.61 -19.23 6.78
CA ALA A 490 18.17 -18.32 5.79
C ALA A 490 17.16 -17.21 5.45
N GLN A 491 17.61 -15.97 5.44
CA GLN A 491 16.77 -14.78 5.33
C GLN A 491 16.82 -14.14 3.94
N GLU A 492 15.73 -13.48 3.56
CA GLU A 492 15.67 -12.70 2.33
C GLU A 492 16.72 -11.59 2.29
N GLY A 493 17.42 -11.47 1.15
CA GLY A 493 18.44 -10.44 0.95
C GLY A 493 19.80 -10.73 1.58
N PHE A 494 19.94 -11.82 2.34
CA PHE A 494 21.22 -12.26 2.89
C PHE A 494 21.94 -13.24 1.96
N PHE A 495 23.27 -13.24 2.07
CA PHE A 495 24.12 -14.20 1.40
C PHE A 495 24.79 -15.14 2.41
N TYR A 496 24.95 -16.40 2.02
CA TYR A 496 25.42 -17.46 2.89
C TYR A 496 26.66 -18.13 2.30
N SER A 497 27.71 -18.28 3.10
CA SER A 497 28.86 -19.12 2.75
C SER A 497 28.97 -20.27 3.74
N ILE A 498 29.09 -21.48 3.22
CA ILE A 498 29.19 -22.71 4.01
C ILE A 498 30.60 -23.25 3.87
N ARG A 499 31.21 -23.63 4.99
CA ARG A 499 32.53 -24.25 5.06
C ARG A 499 32.44 -25.58 5.80
N PHE A 500 32.97 -26.64 5.21
CA PHE A 500 32.97 -27.99 5.78
C PHE A 500 34.34 -28.37 6.33
N PHE A 501 34.36 -29.14 7.40
CA PHE A 501 35.56 -29.55 8.13
C PHE A 501 35.54 -31.05 8.44
N THR A 502 36.70 -31.69 8.39
CA THR A 502 36.82 -33.12 8.69
C THR A 502 36.90 -33.47 10.17
N GLY A 503 37.13 -32.47 11.03
CA GLY A 503 37.18 -32.67 12.47
C GLY A 503 35.87 -32.32 13.15
N THR A 504 35.78 -32.65 14.42
CA THR A 504 34.59 -32.40 15.26
C THR A 504 34.43 -30.91 15.58
N SER A 505 33.20 -30.50 15.87
CA SER A 505 32.98 -29.21 16.53
C SER A 505 33.59 -29.20 17.94
N SER A 506 33.98 -28.02 18.43
CA SER A 506 34.35 -27.85 19.84
C SER A 506 33.13 -28.07 20.74
N ASP A 507 33.35 -28.47 22.01
CA ASP A 507 32.27 -28.76 22.96
C ASP A 507 31.30 -27.59 23.19
N ASP A 508 31.74 -26.35 22.90
CA ASP A 508 30.95 -25.13 22.99
C ASP A 508 30.36 -24.67 21.64
N HIS A 509 30.53 -25.47 20.58
CA HIS A 509 30.16 -25.15 19.21
C HIS A 509 30.65 -23.78 18.71
N SER A 510 31.82 -23.32 19.19
CA SER A 510 32.42 -22.06 18.74
C SER A 510 33.36 -22.23 17.55
N THR A 511 33.88 -23.44 17.33
CA THR A 511 34.88 -23.72 16.27
C THR A 511 34.74 -25.14 15.72
N CYS A 512 35.14 -25.35 14.46
CA CYS A 512 35.44 -26.68 13.94
C CYS A 512 36.94 -26.98 14.13
N GLN A 513 37.27 -28.16 14.63
CA GLN A 513 38.65 -28.62 14.72
C GLN A 513 39.10 -29.22 13.37
N GLU A 514 40.41 -29.17 13.07
CA GLU A 514 41.05 -29.70 11.84
C GLU A 514 40.90 -28.89 10.54
N TYR A 515 41.32 -29.50 9.41
CA TYR A 515 41.48 -28.89 8.10
C TYR A 515 40.13 -28.67 7.41
N GLY A 516 39.92 -27.45 6.89
CA GLY A 516 38.80 -27.14 6.00
C GLY A 516 38.87 -27.97 4.73
N ALA A 517 37.73 -28.54 4.35
CA ALA A 517 37.62 -29.56 3.32
C ALA A 517 36.97 -29.04 2.03
N VAL A 518 35.85 -28.30 2.14
CA VAL A 518 35.05 -27.78 1.02
C VAL A 518 34.35 -26.49 1.45
N CYS A 519 33.98 -25.64 0.49
CA CYS A 519 33.18 -24.46 0.74
C CYS A 519 32.29 -24.09 -0.44
N THR A 520 31.23 -23.31 -0.18
CA THR A 520 30.40 -22.67 -1.20
C THR A 520 30.89 -21.26 -1.49
N PRO A 521 30.62 -20.70 -2.70
CA PRO A 521 30.59 -19.25 -2.87
C PRO A 521 29.49 -18.64 -1.98
N ASN A 522 29.38 -17.32 -2.00
CA ASN A 522 28.25 -16.64 -1.35
C ASN A 522 26.97 -16.96 -2.13
N LEU A 523 26.09 -17.74 -1.51
CA LEU A 523 24.82 -18.16 -2.06
C LEU A 523 23.71 -17.22 -1.58
N SER A 524 22.86 -16.75 -2.49
CA SER A 524 21.63 -16.06 -2.12
C SER A 524 20.61 -17.10 -1.62
N ALA A 525 19.94 -16.81 -0.51
CA ALA A 525 18.86 -17.68 -0.02
C ALA A 525 17.80 -17.89 -1.11
N ASN A 526 17.42 -19.15 -1.38
CA ASN A 526 16.29 -19.47 -2.24
C ASN A 526 15.06 -19.68 -1.35
N LEU A 527 14.22 -18.65 -1.28
CA LEU A 527 13.06 -18.61 -0.38
C LEU A 527 11.82 -19.30 -0.97
N LEU A 528 11.97 -19.87 -2.18
CA LEU A 528 10.90 -20.56 -2.88
C LEU A 528 10.79 -22.03 -2.47
N GLU A 529 11.80 -22.54 -1.77
CA GLU A 529 11.87 -23.92 -1.28
C GLU A 529 12.10 -23.89 0.23
N ASP A 530 11.24 -24.58 1.00
CA ASP A 530 11.42 -24.78 2.44
C ASP A 530 11.46 -26.30 2.74
N PRO A 531 12.64 -26.86 3.07
CA PRO A 531 13.92 -26.17 3.25
C PRO A 531 14.56 -25.73 1.93
N TRP A 532 15.34 -24.64 1.96
CA TRP A 532 16.26 -24.26 0.90
C TRP A 532 17.35 -25.34 0.78
N ILE A 533 17.37 -26.02 -0.37
CA ILE A 533 18.29 -27.11 -0.65
C ILE A 533 19.58 -26.58 -1.29
N ILE A 534 20.71 -26.80 -0.62
CA ILE A 534 22.06 -26.52 -1.15
C ILE A 534 22.69 -27.86 -1.54
N GLY A 535 22.80 -28.11 -2.84
CA GLY A 535 23.25 -29.39 -3.39
C GLY A 535 24.73 -29.41 -3.81
N LEU A 536 25.19 -30.58 -4.27
CA LEU A 536 26.57 -30.76 -4.72
C LEU A 536 27.02 -29.77 -5.82
N GLN A 537 26.09 -29.33 -6.65
CA GLN A 537 26.33 -28.36 -7.72
C GLN A 537 26.66 -26.95 -7.22
N ASP A 538 26.35 -26.63 -5.96
CA ASP A 538 26.52 -25.30 -5.38
C ASP A 538 27.88 -25.13 -4.69
N PHE A 539 28.70 -26.19 -4.66
CA PHE A 539 30.05 -26.17 -4.09
C PHE A 539 31.10 -25.67 -5.09
N SER A 540 32.12 -24.99 -4.57
CA SER A 540 33.32 -24.66 -5.35
C SER A 540 34.40 -25.73 -5.14
N GLU A 541 34.97 -26.25 -6.24
CA GLU A 541 35.94 -27.36 -6.21
C GLU A 541 37.39 -26.93 -5.91
N THR A 542 37.67 -25.69 -5.49
CA THR A 542 39.07 -25.24 -5.28
C THR A 542 39.35 -24.72 -3.88
N VAL A 543 40.11 -25.51 -3.12
CA VAL A 543 40.57 -25.18 -1.76
C VAL A 543 42.00 -24.65 -1.81
N ARG A 544 42.27 -23.53 -1.12
CA ARG A 544 43.62 -23.01 -0.94
C ARG A 544 44.18 -23.50 0.39
N LEU A 545 45.25 -24.30 0.34
CA LEU A 545 46.01 -24.70 1.53
C LEU A 545 47.32 -23.91 1.60
N ASP A 546 47.77 -23.58 2.81
CA ASP A 546 49.11 -23.08 3.07
C ASP A 546 50.09 -24.21 2.81
N PRO A 547 50.99 -24.07 1.81
CA PRO A 547 51.91 -25.15 1.45
C PRO A 547 52.89 -25.50 2.57
N ASN A 548 53.07 -24.64 3.58
CA ASN A 548 54.03 -24.86 4.66
C ASN A 548 53.40 -25.48 5.92
N THR A 549 52.14 -25.17 6.19
CA THR A 549 51.44 -25.62 7.42
C THR A 549 50.35 -26.65 7.13
N GLY A 550 49.93 -26.76 5.86
CA GLY A 550 48.73 -27.49 5.45
C GLY A 550 47.44 -26.77 5.83
N ASN A 551 47.50 -25.62 6.51
CA ASN A 551 46.32 -24.93 7.02
C ASN A 551 45.48 -24.37 5.88
N PHE A 552 44.17 -24.39 6.07
CA PHE A 552 43.23 -23.80 5.13
C PHE A 552 43.40 -22.27 5.05
N LEU A 553 43.63 -21.75 3.84
CA LEU A 553 43.84 -20.33 3.55
C LEU A 553 42.62 -19.65 2.91
N GLY A 554 41.55 -20.40 2.61
CA GLY A 554 40.34 -19.89 1.99
C GLY A 554 40.01 -20.53 0.64
N CYS A 555 38.93 -20.06 0.04
CA CYS A 555 38.41 -20.54 -1.24
C CYS A 555 38.76 -19.54 -2.35
N ILE A 556 38.95 -20.03 -3.58
CA ILE A 556 39.14 -19.19 -4.75
C ILE A 556 37.94 -19.41 -5.68
N GLU A 557 37.31 -18.33 -6.13
CA GLU A 557 36.40 -18.39 -7.28
C GLU A 557 37.19 -18.74 -8.55
N GLN A 558 36.94 -19.91 -9.13
CA GLN A 558 37.25 -20.16 -10.52
C GLN A 558 35.96 -20.52 -11.27
N ILE A 559 35.65 -19.74 -12.31
CA ILE A 559 34.63 -20.08 -13.31
C ILE A 559 35.15 -21.31 -14.07
N LEU A 560 34.75 -22.51 -13.64
CA LEU A 560 35.01 -23.75 -14.37
C LEU A 560 33.85 -23.99 -15.35
N ALA A 561 34.13 -23.75 -16.63
CA ALA A 561 33.25 -24.19 -17.71
C ALA A 561 33.26 -25.72 -17.77
N PHE A 562 32.18 -26.36 -17.32
CA PHE A 562 31.99 -27.80 -17.43
C PHE A 562 31.98 -28.22 -18.90
N ASN A 563 32.96 -29.05 -19.30
CA ASN A 563 32.80 -29.95 -20.44
C ASN A 563 33.22 -31.35 -19.99
N SER A 564 32.27 -32.27 -20.09
CA SER A 564 32.30 -33.63 -19.56
C SER A 564 33.33 -34.50 -20.29
N SER A 565 34.49 -34.73 -19.67
CA SER A 565 35.30 -35.96 -19.82
C SER A 565 36.69 -35.77 -19.21
N LEU A 566 36.89 -36.15 -17.95
CA LEU A 566 38.22 -36.48 -17.42
C LEU A 566 38.11 -37.16 -16.04
N PHE A 567 37.59 -38.39 -16.03
CA PHE A 567 37.87 -39.34 -14.96
C PHE A 567 38.61 -40.51 -15.55
N THR A 568 39.95 -40.46 -15.54
CA THR A 568 40.81 -41.64 -15.38
C THR A 568 42.25 -41.20 -15.16
N ASN A 569 42.90 -41.83 -14.16
CA ASN A 569 44.34 -41.90 -13.90
C ASN A 569 45.01 -40.78 -13.06
N LEU A 570 45.01 -40.97 -11.74
CA LEU A 570 45.96 -40.33 -10.81
C LEU A 570 46.60 -41.39 -9.89
N THR A 571 47.62 -42.09 -10.40
CA THR A 571 48.61 -42.79 -9.58
C THR A 571 50.00 -42.43 -10.11
N ALA A 572 50.56 -41.30 -9.66
CA ALA A 572 52.01 -40.99 -9.54
C ALA A 572 52.34 -39.49 -9.68
N ASN A 573 52.12 -38.69 -8.63
CA ASN A 573 53.06 -37.65 -8.14
C ASN A 573 52.42 -36.87 -6.97
N PRO A 574 53.14 -36.58 -5.88
CA PRO A 574 52.60 -35.89 -4.72
C PRO A 574 52.83 -34.38 -4.86
N CYS A 575 52.03 -33.72 -5.69
CA CYS A 575 51.85 -32.28 -5.73
C CYS A 575 50.88 -32.01 -6.86
N VAL A 576 49.59 -31.81 -6.56
CA VAL A 576 48.60 -31.09 -7.39
C VAL A 576 47.25 -31.19 -6.65
N ILE A 577 46.68 -30.00 -6.41
CA ILE A 577 45.26 -29.66 -6.31
C ILE A 577 44.39 -30.67 -5.57
N LEU A 578 44.07 -30.32 -4.32
CA LEU A 578 42.81 -30.70 -3.68
C LEU A 578 41.78 -29.62 -3.99
#